data_AF-A0A7X9D9X9-F1
#
_entry.id   AF-A0A7X9D9X9-F1
#
_cell.length_a   1.000
_cell.length_b   1.000
_cell.length_c   1.000
_cell.angle_alpha   90.00
_cell.angle_beta   90.00
_cell.angle_gamma   90.00
#
_symmetry.space_group_name_H-M   'P 1'
#
loop_
_entity.id
_entity.type
_entity.pdbx_description
1 polymer ?
#
loop_
_entity_poly.entity_id
_entity_poly.type
_entity_poly.pdbx_seq_one_letter_code
_entity_poly.pdbx_strand_id
1 'polypeptide(L)' 'IAQLTSPVKWTQCVLHMIEDGAAEFIELGPGNVLQGLILKINPNIKVSGKQ' A
#
# COMPACT_ATOMS: atom_id res chain seq x y z
N ILE A 1 -0.52 -5.15 -21.48
CA ILE A 1 -1.91 -4.67 -21.73
C ILE A 1 -2.88 -5.07 -20.62
N ALA A 2 -2.76 -6.25 -19.98
CA ALA A 2 -3.74 -6.74 -18.98
C ALA A 2 -4.10 -5.76 -17.85
N GLN A 3 -3.13 -5.03 -17.26
CA GLN A 3 -3.41 -4.08 -16.17
C GLN A 3 -4.31 -2.90 -16.59
N LEU A 4 -4.33 -2.52 -17.88
CA LEU A 4 -5.15 -1.39 -18.36
C LEU A 4 -6.66 -1.70 -18.30
N THR A 5 -7.03 -2.98 -18.39
CA THR A 5 -8.43 -3.43 -18.42
C THR A 5 -8.80 -4.29 -17.21
N SER A 6 -7.84 -4.60 -16.35
CA SER A 6 -8.06 -5.43 -15.16
C SER A 6 -8.19 -4.57 -13.90
N PRO A 7 -8.95 -5.02 -12.89
CA PRO A 7 -9.06 -4.31 -11.63
C PRO A 7 -7.72 -4.26 -10.90
N VAL A 8 -7.45 -3.13 -10.24
CA VAL A 8 -6.30 -2.98 -9.35
C VAL A 8 -6.62 -3.65 -8.00
N LYS A 9 -5.97 -4.78 -7.72
CA LYS A 9 -6.15 -5.56 -6.48
C LYS A 9 -5.30 -5.03 -5.32
N TRP A 10 -5.45 -3.75 -5.00
CA TRP A 10 -4.58 -3.05 -4.04
C TRP A 10 -4.58 -3.70 -2.65
N THR A 11 -5.77 -4.00 -2.09
CA THR A 11 -5.90 -4.62 -0.77
C THR A 11 -5.15 -5.95 -0.69
N GLN A 12 -5.30 -6.80 -1.71
CA GLN A 12 -4.64 -8.10 -1.77
C GLN A 12 -3.12 -7.95 -1.89
N CYS A 13 -2.63 -7.01 -2.69
CA CYS A 13 -1.19 -6.75 -2.78
C CYS A 13 -0.62 -6.34 -1.42
N VAL A 14 -1.30 -5.45 -0.68
CA VAL A 14 -0.84 -5.01 0.64
C VAL A 14 -0.84 -6.15 1.65
N LEU A 15 -1.90 -6.96 1.69
CA LEU A 15 -1.98 -8.12 2.58
C LEU A 15 -0.86 -9.14 2.29
N HIS A 16 -0.61 -9.47 1.02
CA HIS A 16 0.48 -10.37 0.67
C HIS A 16 1.86 -9.81 1.05
N MET A 17 2.11 -8.50 0.83
CA MET A 17 3.38 -7.90 1.26
C MET A 17 3.57 -8.01 2.79
N ILE A 18 2.51 -7.85 3.58
CA ILE A 18 2.54 -8.00 5.04
C ILE A 18 2.81 -9.47 5.42
N GLU A 19 2.15 -10.42 4.74
CA GLU A 19 2.37 -11.86 4.94
C GLU A 19 3.82 -12.25 4.61
N ASP A 20 4.41 -11.63 3.59
CA ASP A 20 5.82 -11.79 3.21
C ASP A 20 6.81 -11.10 4.18
N GLY A 21 6.30 -10.41 5.21
CA GLY A 21 7.09 -9.82 6.29
C GLY A 21 7.36 -8.31 6.17
N ALA A 22 6.68 -7.59 5.26
CA ALA A 22 6.79 -6.14 5.20
C ALA A 22 6.25 -5.47 6.48
N ALA A 23 7.12 -4.75 7.18
CA ALA A 23 6.79 -4.09 8.45
C ALA A 23 6.62 -2.56 8.34
N GLU A 24 7.10 -1.97 7.24
CA GLU A 24 7.04 -0.53 6.99
C GLU A 24 6.78 -0.27 5.50
N PHE A 25 5.94 0.73 5.20
CA PHE A 25 5.70 1.22 3.85
C PHE A 25 6.06 2.70 3.74
N ILE A 26 6.77 3.07 2.68
CA ILE A 26 7.18 4.45 2.40
C ILE A 26 6.49 4.88 1.11
N GLU A 27 5.60 5.87 1.18
CA GLU A 27 4.97 6.48 0.00
C GLU A 27 5.91 7.53 -0.58
N LEU A 28 6.20 7.41 -1.87
CA LEU A 28 7.02 8.38 -2.61
C LEU A 28 6.12 9.25 -3.48
N GLY A 29 6.13 10.55 -3.21
CA GLY A 29 5.37 11.55 -3.96
C GLY A 29 4.51 12.47 -3.09
N PRO A 30 3.80 13.42 -3.72
CA PRO A 30 3.00 14.40 -3.01
C PRO A 30 1.79 13.77 -2.34
N GLY A 31 1.60 14.08 -1.05
CA GLY A 31 0.45 13.63 -0.27
C GLY A 31 0.69 12.38 0.57
N ASN A 32 -0.42 11.73 0.94
CA ASN A 32 -0.45 10.59 1.87
C ASN A 32 -1.58 9.59 1.56
N VAL A 33 -1.96 9.49 0.28
CA VAL A 33 -3.13 8.71 -0.14
C VAL A 33 -2.87 7.23 0.11
N LEU A 34 -1.72 6.71 -0.33
CA LEU A 34 -1.40 5.29 -0.17
C LEU A 34 -1.17 4.94 1.30
N GLN A 35 -0.55 5.84 2.08
CA GLN A 35 -0.46 5.69 3.55
C GLN A 35 -1.85 5.50 4.17
N GLY A 36 -2.82 6.37 3.82
CA GLY A 36 -4.19 6.27 4.32
C GLY A 36 -4.91 4.99 3.87
N LEU A 37 -4.69 4.53 2.64
CA LEU A 37 -5.25 3.27 2.16
C LEU A 37 -4.67 2.06 2.90
N ILE A 38 -3.36 2.05 3.18
CA ILE A 38 -2.70 0.98 3.94
C ILE A 38 -3.24 0.93 5.37
N LEU A 39 -3.37 2.06 6.06
CA LEU A 39 -3.88 2.10 7.43
C LEU A 39 -5.35 1.66 7.56
N LYS A 40 -6.16 1.83 6.50
CA LYS A 40 -7.52 1.27 6.44
C LYS A 40 -7.53 -0.26 6.29
N ILE A 41 -6.49 -0.84 5.68
CA ILE A 41 -6.34 -2.29 5.52
C ILE A 41 -5.77 -2.89 6.81
N ASN A 42 -4.72 -2.30 7.35
CA ASN A 42 -4.12 -2.70 8.63
C ASN A 42 -3.61 -1.46 9.40
N PRO A 43 -4.27 -1.06 10.50
CA PRO A 43 -3.91 0.14 11.25
C PRO A 43 -2.62 0.01 12.06
N ASN A 44 -2.05 -1.20 12.19
CA ASN A 44 -0.84 -1.45 12.98
C ASN A 44 0.46 -1.33 12.16
N ILE A 45 0.36 -1.12 10.85
CA ILE A 45 1.50 -1.01 9.96
C ILE A 45 2.13 0.38 10.06
N LYS A 46 3.47 0.43 10.07
CA LYS A 46 4.20 1.70 10.02
C LYS A 46 4.17 2.25 8.61
N VAL A 47 3.80 3.52 8.47
CA VAL A 47 3.76 4.21 7.19
C VAL A 47 4.46 5.57 7.29
N SER A 48 5.19 5.96 6.25
CA SER A 48 5.82 7.28 6.15
C SER A 48 5.80 7.79 4.71
N GLY A 49 6.07 9.09 4.52
CA GLY A 49 6.10 9.74 3.21
C GLY A 49 7.46 10.37 2.92
N LYS A 50 7.90 10.31 1.66
CA LYS A 50 9.07 11.02 1.14
C LYS A 50 8.72 11.74 -0.16
N GLN A 51 9.23 12.96 -0.29
CA GLN A 51 9.06 13.81 -1.47
C GLN A 51 10.26 13.68 -2.39
#